data_AF-A5L0Q6-F1
#
_entry.id   AF-A5L0Q6-F1
#
_cell.length_a   1.000
_cell.length_b   1.000
_cell.length_c   1.000
_cell.angle_alpha   90.00
_cell.angle_beta   90.00
_cell.angle_gamma   90.00
#
_symmetry.space_group_name_H-M   'P 1'
#
loop_
_entity.id
_entity.type
_entity.pdbx_description
1 polymer ?
#
loop_
_entity_poly.entity_id
_entity_poly.type
_entity_poly.pdbx_seq_one_letter_code
_entity_poly.pdbx_strand_id
1 'polypeptide(L)'
;MRIIVLAFAALATACTSQIASTEEHIQQYIGSDITDVQERYLTERSRPISFWASRNYAWIEAKKPLDNGYTVHAFKNPYRDCTINWVADTSGVIQSATSSGTMCEP
;
A
#
# COMPACT_ATOMS: atom_id res chain seq x y z
N MET A 1 -29.42 -25.18 47.38
CA MET A 1 -29.16 -23.73 47.30
C MET A 1 -28.39 -23.48 46.00
N ARG A 2 -29.01 -22.72 45.10
CA ARG A 2 -28.56 -22.01 43.89
C ARG A 2 -27.30 -22.47 43.11
N ILE A 3 -27.59 -22.76 41.83
CA ILE A 3 -26.73 -22.92 40.65
C ILE A 3 -25.80 -21.71 40.46
N ILE A 4 -24.52 -21.94 40.11
CA ILE A 4 -23.71 -20.97 39.37
C ILE A 4 -23.03 -21.71 38.21
N VAL A 5 -23.70 -21.69 37.06
CA VAL A 5 -23.11 -22.02 35.77
C VAL A 5 -22.16 -20.87 35.44
N LEU A 6 -20.85 -21.12 35.47
CA LEU A 6 -19.83 -20.19 35.00
C LEU A 6 -19.97 -20.09 33.48
N ALA A 7 -20.66 -19.04 33.05
CA ALA A 7 -20.81 -18.65 31.66
C ALA A 7 -19.42 -18.39 31.05
N PHE A 8 -19.07 -19.18 30.04
CA PHE A 8 -17.99 -18.86 29.11
C PHE A 8 -18.38 -17.56 28.39
N ALA A 9 -17.82 -16.44 28.86
CA ALA A 9 -17.78 -15.22 28.09
C ALA A 9 -16.84 -15.45 26.90
N ALA A 10 -17.38 -15.97 25.81
CA ALA A 10 -16.76 -15.86 24.50
C ALA A 10 -16.78 -14.36 24.12
N LEU A 11 -15.76 -13.63 24.57
CA LEU A 11 -15.35 -12.39 23.96
C LEU A 11 -14.81 -12.76 22.57
N ALA A 12 -15.72 -13.00 21.65
CA ALA A 12 -15.42 -13.03 20.24
C ALA A 12 -14.84 -11.66 19.92
N THR A 13 -13.53 -11.65 19.75
CA THR A 13 -12.71 -10.64 19.09
C THR A 13 -13.57 -9.77 18.19
N ALA A 14 -13.85 -8.56 18.66
CA ALA A 14 -14.25 -7.50 17.76
C ALA A 14 -13.07 -7.29 16.83
N CYS A 15 -13.10 -7.92 15.64
CA CYS A 15 -12.22 -7.57 14.56
C CYS A 15 -12.45 -6.08 14.33
N THR A 16 -11.48 -5.27 14.71
CA THR A 16 -11.36 -3.86 14.39
C THR A 16 -11.28 -3.72 12.88
N SER A 17 -12.42 -3.87 12.20
CA SER A 17 -12.60 -3.56 10.79
C SER A 17 -12.71 -2.05 10.65
N GLN A 18 -11.62 -1.35 10.95
CA GLN A 18 -11.50 0.10 10.78
C GLN A 18 -10.04 0.51 11.02
N ILE A 19 -9.18 0.11 10.09
CA ILE A 19 -8.06 0.84 9.49
C ILE A 19 -7.56 -0.14 8.40
N ALA A 20 -8.19 -0.12 7.24
CA ALA A 20 -7.53 -0.64 6.05
C ALA A 20 -6.41 0.35 5.72
N SER A 21 -5.28 0.22 6.41
CA SER A 21 -4.17 1.16 6.34
C SER A 21 -3.60 1.20 4.93
N THR A 22 -2.96 2.31 4.55
CA THR A 22 -2.15 2.37 3.32
C THR A 22 -1.21 1.18 3.22
N GLU A 23 -0.71 0.68 4.35
CA GLU A 23 0.14 -0.50 4.40
C GLU A 23 -0.59 -1.75 3.88
N GLU A 24 -1.81 -2.05 4.34
CA GLU A 24 -2.61 -3.16 3.78
C GLU A 24 -2.82 -3.01 2.26
N HIS A 25 -3.06 -1.78 1.78
CA HIS A 25 -3.22 -1.50 0.36
C HIS A 25 -1.93 -1.71 -0.46
N ILE A 26 -0.77 -1.52 0.15
CA ILE A 26 0.53 -1.73 -0.49
C ILE A 26 0.89 -3.21 -0.47
N GLN A 27 0.60 -3.89 0.65
CA GLN A 27 0.91 -5.31 0.87
C GLN A 27 0.00 -6.24 0.05
N GLN A 28 -1.24 -5.86 -0.29
CA GLN A 28 -2.12 -6.68 -1.14
C GLN A 28 -1.57 -6.95 -2.56
N TYR A 29 -0.58 -6.18 -3.01
CA TYR A 29 0.08 -6.39 -4.31
C TYR A 29 1.21 -7.42 -4.24
N ILE A 30 1.52 -7.98 -3.07
CA ILE A 30 2.48 -9.09 -2.97
C ILE A 30 1.91 -10.29 -3.74
N GLY A 31 2.74 -10.86 -4.62
CA GLY A 31 2.38 -11.95 -5.52
C GLY A 31 1.73 -11.51 -6.84
N SER A 32 1.45 -10.21 -7.04
CA SER A 32 1.00 -9.68 -8.33
C SER A 32 2.18 -9.24 -9.20
N ASP A 33 1.89 -8.95 -10.48
CA ASP A 33 2.89 -8.37 -11.38
C ASP A 33 3.10 -6.88 -11.03
N ILE A 34 4.34 -6.43 -11.15
CA ILE A 34 4.70 -5.02 -10.98
C ILE A 34 3.98 -4.10 -11.98
N THR A 35 3.56 -4.63 -13.14
CA THR A 35 2.77 -3.87 -14.12
C THR A 35 1.45 -3.38 -13.55
N ASP A 36 0.80 -4.15 -12.67
CA ASP A 36 -0.48 -3.77 -12.05
C ASP A 36 -0.31 -2.51 -11.17
N VAL A 37 0.82 -2.43 -10.48
CA VAL A 37 1.19 -1.27 -9.67
C VAL A 37 1.60 -0.10 -10.56
N GLN A 38 2.35 -0.33 -11.63
CA GLN A 38 2.73 0.71 -12.59
C GLN A 38 1.50 1.33 -13.25
N GLU A 39 0.57 0.53 -13.75
CA GLU A 39 -0.68 1.01 -14.32
C GLU A 39 -1.46 1.83 -13.30
N ARG A 40 -1.48 1.41 -12.03
CA ARG A 40 -2.17 2.16 -11.00
C ARG A 40 -1.49 3.49 -10.65
N TYR A 41 -0.18 3.54 -10.46
CA TYR A 41 0.49 4.70 -9.87
C TYR A 41 1.09 5.67 -10.90
N LEU A 42 1.46 5.17 -12.09
CA LEU A 42 2.02 5.99 -13.17
C LEU A 42 0.95 6.58 -14.09
N THR A 43 -0.27 6.03 -14.07
CA THR A 43 -1.38 6.63 -14.81
C THR A 43 -1.77 7.95 -14.18
N GLU A 44 -1.75 8.99 -15.02
CA GLU A 44 -2.14 10.35 -14.68
C GLU A 44 -3.61 10.37 -14.21
N ARG A 45 -3.86 10.83 -12.99
CA ARG A 45 -5.21 11.02 -12.45
C ARG A 45 -5.47 12.45 -12.04
N SER A 46 -6.64 12.96 -12.42
CA SER A 46 -7.15 14.24 -11.92
C SER A 46 -7.47 14.09 -10.44
N ARG A 47 -6.87 14.94 -9.59
CA ARG A 47 -7.31 15.13 -8.20
C ARG A 47 -7.65 16.60 -7.94
N PRO A 48 -8.75 16.86 -7.22
CA PRO A 48 -9.10 18.20 -6.83
C PRO A 48 -8.05 18.74 -5.85
N ILE A 49 -7.55 19.96 -6.11
CA ILE A 49 -6.70 20.71 -5.18
C ILE A 49 -7.43 21.90 -4.56
N SER A 50 -8.50 22.35 -5.19
CA SER A 50 -9.44 23.31 -4.64
C SER A 50 -10.79 23.11 -5.33
N PHE A 51 -11.81 23.81 -4.85
CA PHE A 51 -13.15 23.77 -5.42
C PHE A 51 -13.19 24.15 -6.92
N TRP A 52 -12.21 24.94 -7.40
CA TRP A 52 -12.15 25.42 -8.78
C TRP A 52 -10.93 24.94 -9.58
N ALA A 53 -10.08 24.09 -8.98
CA ALA A 53 -8.88 23.62 -9.65
C ALA A 53 -8.65 22.13 -9.43
N SER A 54 -8.43 21.43 -10.53
CA SER A 54 -7.86 20.10 -10.57
C SER A 54 -6.39 20.18 -10.99
N ARG A 55 -5.61 19.22 -10.50
CA ARG A 55 -4.31 18.92 -11.06
C ARG A 55 -4.28 17.46 -11.45
N ASN A 56 -3.46 17.16 -12.42
CA ASN A 56 -3.17 15.82 -12.79
C ASN A 56 -1.92 15.32 -12.08
N TYR A 57 -1.98 14.09 -11.62
CA TYR A 57 -0.96 13.49 -10.78
C TYR A 57 -0.60 12.11 -11.31
N ALA A 58 0.68 11.93 -11.61
CA ALA A 58 1.31 10.62 -11.78
C ALA A 58 2.48 10.54 -10.80
N TRP A 59 2.69 9.35 -10.23
CA TRP A 59 3.88 9.09 -9.42
C TRP A 59 5.10 8.93 -10.34
N ILE A 60 6.29 9.11 -9.78
CA ILE A 60 7.54 8.93 -10.52
C ILE A 60 8.16 7.63 -10.04
N GLU A 61 8.39 6.70 -10.96
CA GLU A 61 9.09 5.44 -10.68
C GLU A 61 10.59 5.61 -10.85
N ALA A 62 11.36 5.16 -9.86
CA ALA A 62 12.79 4.94 -9.93
C ALA A 62 13.06 3.45 -9.75
N LYS A 63 13.89 2.87 -10.64
CA LYS A 63 14.25 1.45 -10.60
C LYS A 63 15.68 1.31 -10.11
N LYS A 64 15.89 0.40 -9.16
CA LYS A 64 17.22 0.03 -8.68
C LYS A 64 17.39 -1.49 -8.71
N PRO A 65 18.31 -2.02 -9.54
CA PRO A 65 18.62 -3.44 -9.49
C PRO A 65 19.33 -3.78 -8.18
N LEU A 66 19.06 -4.98 -7.67
CA LEU A 66 19.71 -5.59 -6.52
C LEU A 66 20.68 -6.67 -6.99
N ASP A 67 21.70 -6.98 -6.18
CA ASP A 67 22.74 -7.95 -6.53
C ASP A 67 22.22 -9.38 -6.72
N ASN A 68 21.04 -9.69 -6.17
CA ASN A 68 20.34 -10.97 -6.32
C ASN A 68 19.51 -11.07 -7.61
N GLY A 69 19.58 -10.07 -8.50
CA GLY A 69 18.81 -10.01 -9.75
C GLY A 69 17.40 -9.45 -9.61
N TYR A 70 16.99 -9.07 -8.39
CA TYR A 70 15.68 -8.44 -8.17
C TYR A 70 15.74 -6.96 -8.49
N THR A 71 14.58 -6.33 -8.65
CA THR A 71 14.49 -4.89 -8.89
C THR A 71 13.63 -4.23 -7.82
N VAL A 72 14.16 -3.16 -7.21
CA VAL A 72 13.35 -2.26 -6.38
C VAL A 72 12.73 -1.22 -7.28
N HIS A 73 11.41 -1.14 -7.23
CA HIS A 73 10.58 -0.15 -7.88
C HIS A 73 10.11 0.86 -6.82
N ALA A 74 10.77 2.02 -6.80
CA ALA A 74 10.47 3.10 -5.88
C ALA A 74 9.54 4.11 -6.56
N PHE A 75 8.30 4.19 -6.13
CA PHE A 75 7.30 5.15 -6.62
C PHE A 75 7.26 6.32 -5.66
N LYS A 76 7.67 7.49 -6.13
CA LYS A 76 7.62 8.74 -5.37
C LYS A 76 6.45 9.59 -5.80
N ASN A 77 5.68 10.08 -4.82
CA ASN A 77 4.67 11.10 -5.09
C ASN A 77 5.37 12.46 -5.29
N PRO A 78 5.20 13.15 -6.42
CA PRO A 78 5.85 14.44 -6.66
C PRO A 78 5.35 15.58 -5.75
N TYR A 79 4.21 15.39 -5.08
CA TYR A 79 3.53 16.45 -4.32
C TYR A 79 3.36 16.13 -2.84
N ARG A 80 3.71 14.91 -2.42
CA ARG A 80 3.66 14.49 -1.01
C ARG A 80 4.97 13.81 -0.67
N ASP A 81 5.37 13.92 0.59
CA ASP A 81 6.46 13.10 1.14
C ASP A 81 5.96 11.67 1.38
N CYS A 82 5.78 10.94 0.28
CA CYS A 82 5.49 9.52 0.28
C CYS A 82 6.21 8.83 -0.86
N THR A 83 6.92 7.77 -0.51
CA THR A 83 7.59 6.85 -1.43
C THR A 83 7.13 5.43 -1.09
N ILE A 84 6.72 4.67 -2.10
CA ILE A 84 6.39 3.25 -1.94
C ILE A 84 7.41 2.45 -2.72
N ASN A 85 8.04 1.48 -2.06
CA ASN A 85 9.03 0.61 -2.67
C ASN A 85 8.45 -0.79 -2.77
N TRP A 86 8.34 -1.31 -3.99
CA TRP A 86 8.05 -2.72 -4.25
C TRP A 86 9.31 -3.41 -4.74
N VAL A 87 9.59 -4.60 -4.22
CA VAL A 87 10.69 -5.44 -4.71
C VAL A 87 10.09 -6.52 -5.58
N ALA A 88 10.41 -6.50 -6.86
CA ALA A 88 10.00 -7.51 -7.82
C ALA A 88 11.15 -8.47 -8.12
N ASP A 89 10.84 -9.75 -8.29
CA ASP A 89 11.80 -10.75 -8.76
C ASP A 89 12.10 -10.60 -10.27
N THR A 90 12.90 -11.52 -10.80
CA THR A 90 13.30 -11.52 -12.23
C THR A 90 12.14 -11.77 -13.19
N SER A 91 11.01 -12.29 -12.71
CA SER A 91 9.79 -12.48 -13.48
C SER A 91 8.82 -11.29 -13.40
N GLY A 92 9.16 -10.26 -12.60
CA GLY A 92 8.31 -9.09 -12.38
C GLY A 92 7.29 -9.27 -11.27
N VAL A 93 7.31 -10.39 -10.53
CA VAL A 93 6.38 -10.65 -9.43
C VAL A 93 6.87 -9.96 -8.16
N ILE A 94 5.96 -9.24 -7.51
CA ILE A 94 6.24 -8.51 -6.27
C ILE A 94 6.42 -9.50 -5.13
N GLN A 95 7.59 -9.46 -4.50
CA GLN A 95 7.95 -10.30 -3.36
C GLN A 95 7.80 -9.58 -2.02
N SER A 96 8.00 -8.26 -2.00
CA SER A 96 7.82 -7.45 -0.81
C SER A 96 7.47 -6.01 -1.15
N ALA A 97 6.87 -5.32 -0.19
CA ALA A 97 6.49 -3.93 -0.32
C ALA A 97 6.79 -3.19 0.99
N THR A 98 7.21 -1.93 0.88
CA THR A 98 7.43 -1.03 2.01
C THR A 98 7.03 0.39 1.64
N SER A 99 6.53 1.15 2.60
CA SER A 99 6.26 2.57 2.45
C SER A 99 7.23 3.40 3.30
N SER A 100 7.58 4.60 2.82
CA SER A 100 8.36 5.56 3.57
C SER A 100 7.91 7.00 3.29
N GLY A 101 7.90 7.83 4.33
CA GLY A 101 7.49 9.22 4.25
C GLY A 101 6.40 9.57 5.26
N THR A 102 6.28 10.85 5.54
CA THR A 102 5.34 11.38 6.55
C THR A 102 3.90 11.48 6.06
N MET A 103 3.65 11.38 4.74
CA MET A 103 2.33 11.56 4.13
C MET A 103 1.92 10.41 3.20
N CYS A 104 2.22 9.17 3.60
CA CYS A 104 1.73 7.98 2.91
C CYS A 104 0.28 7.61 3.24
N GLU A 105 -0.32 8.25 4.26
CA GLU A 105 -1.75 8.10 4.56
C GLU A 105 -2.62 9.06 3.73
N PRO A 106 -3.84 8.64 3.35
CA PRO A 106 -4.81 9.48 2.63
C PRO A 106 -5.22 10.74 3.38
#